data_AF-A0A345ZWX5-F1
#
_entry.id   AF-A0A345ZWX5-F1
#
_cell.length_a   1.000
_cell.length_b   1.000
_cell.length_c   1.000
_cell.angle_alpha   90.00
_cell.angle_beta   90.00
_cell.angle_gamma   90.00
#
_symmetry.space_group_name_H-M   'P 1'
#
loop_
_entity.id
_entity.type
_entity.pdbx_description
1 polymer ?
#
loop_
_entity_poly.entity_id
_entity_poly.type
_entity_poly.pdbx_seq_one_letter_code
_entity_poly.pdbx_strand_id
1 'polypeptide(L)'
;MAQGPDEGPQYRSEIFPQDEAQAKIAKDYIAQLNAAKVFKRPIVTKAETMKASFFPAEAYHQDYATLHPYQPYIAINDAPKVANLKKVFAAEWREKPVLVGEKMGE
;
A
#
# COMPACT_ATOMS: atom_id res chain seq x y z
N MET A 1 15.77 -0.86 -3.88
CA MET A 1 14.62 0.05 -3.75
C MET A 1 14.37 0.24 -2.26
N ALA A 2 13.86 1.39 -1.87
CA ALA A 2 13.61 1.73 -0.48
C ALA A 2 12.27 2.47 -0.35
N GLN A 3 11.61 2.32 0.79
CA GLN A 3 10.44 3.10 1.16
C GLN A 3 10.75 3.87 2.44
N GLY A 4 11.05 5.16 2.30
CA GLY A 4 11.46 5.97 3.45
C GLY A 4 12.72 5.37 4.13
N PRO A 5 12.67 5.03 5.43
CA PRO A 5 13.80 4.46 6.15
C PRO A 5 14.07 2.98 5.83
N ASP A 6 13.16 2.30 5.11
CA ASP A 6 13.24 0.86 4.91
C ASP A 6 13.90 0.48 3.59
N GLU A 7 15.00 -0.27 3.67
CA GLU A 7 15.80 -0.67 2.51
C GLU A 7 15.82 -2.19 2.31
N GLY A 8 15.64 -2.62 1.06
CA GLY A 8 15.68 -4.03 0.68
C GLY A 8 14.62 -4.42 -0.36
N PRO A 9 14.78 -5.58 -1.03
CA PRO A 9 13.85 -6.05 -2.05
C PRO A 9 12.43 -6.34 -1.53
N GLN A 10 12.28 -6.57 -0.22
CA GLN A 10 10.99 -6.72 0.46
C GLN A 10 10.17 -5.43 0.51
N TYR A 11 10.80 -4.27 0.33
CA TYR A 11 10.14 -2.95 0.32
C TYR A 11 9.98 -2.37 -1.09
N ARG A 12 10.11 -3.20 -2.13
CA ARG A 12 9.90 -2.74 -3.51
C ARG A 12 8.43 -2.40 -3.77
N SER A 13 8.18 -1.41 -4.61
CA SER A 13 6.82 -1.06 -5.03
C SER A 13 6.34 -2.01 -6.12
N GLU A 14 5.19 -2.64 -5.90
CA GLU A 14 4.58 -3.60 -6.83
C GLU A 14 3.06 -3.61 -6.66
N ILE A 15 2.36 -3.70 -7.79
CA ILE A 15 0.92 -3.95 -7.90
C ILE A 15 0.78 -5.38 -8.40
N PHE A 16 -0.07 -6.17 -7.75
CA PHE A 16 -0.43 -7.53 -8.15
C PHE A 16 -1.88 -7.53 -8.66
N PRO A 17 -2.12 -7.34 -9.96
CA PRO A 17 -3.46 -7.33 -10.53
C PRO A 17 -4.09 -8.73 -10.44
N GLN A 18 -5.39 -8.78 -10.15
CA GLN A 18 -6.15 -10.03 -10.11
C GLN A 18 -6.66 -10.48 -11.49
N ASP A 19 -6.76 -9.54 -12.44
CA ASP A 19 -7.20 -9.78 -13.80
C ASP A 19 -6.48 -8.87 -14.81
N GLU A 20 -6.72 -9.12 -16.10
CA GLU A 20 -6.12 -8.35 -17.19
C GLU A 20 -6.58 -6.88 -17.22
N ALA A 21 -7.81 -6.60 -16.80
CA ALA A 21 -8.35 -5.24 -16.79
C ALA A 21 -7.62 -4.39 -15.74
N GLN A 22 -7.44 -4.90 -14.52
CA GLN A 22 -6.63 -4.28 -13.47
C GLN A 22 -5.19 -4.11 -13.92
N ALA A 23 -4.60 -5.10 -14.60
CA ALA A 23 -3.23 -5.02 -15.11
C ALA A 23 -3.08 -3.90 -16.14
N LYS A 24 -4.05 -3.77 -17.05
CA LYS A 24 -4.08 -2.71 -18.05
C LYS A 24 -4.22 -1.33 -17.40
N ILE A 25 -5.18 -1.16 -16.49
CA ILE A 25 -5.42 0.11 -15.78
C ILE A 25 -4.15 0.56 -15.04
N ALA A 26 -3.51 -0.35 -14.29
CA ALA A 26 -2.30 -0.03 -13.55
C ALA A 26 -1.15 0.42 -14.46
N LYS A 27 -0.90 -0.32 -15.56
CA LYS A 27 0.16 0.00 -16.52
C LYS A 27 -0.09 1.33 -17.24
N ASP A 28 -1.32 1.55 -17.70
CA ASP A 28 -1.70 2.77 -18.41
C ASP A 28 -1.56 3.99 -17.51
N TYR A 29 -1.97 3.88 -16.24
CA TYR A 29 -1.87 4.98 -15.29
C TYR A 29 -0.42 5.31 -14.92
N ILE A 30 0.43 4.29 -14.73
CA ILE A 30 1.88 4.50 -14.55
C ILE A 30 2.48 5.20 -15.78
N ALA A 31 2.12 4.76 -16.99
CA ALA A 31 2.59 5.37 -18.22
C ALA A 31 2.15 6.83 -18.35
N GLN A 32 0.88 7.13 -18.02
CA GLN A 32 0.33 8.49 -18.00
C GLN A 32 1.11 9.40 -17.05
N LEU A 33 1.36 8.96 -15.81
CA LEU A 33 2.09 9.76 -14.81
C LEU A 33 3.55 10.01 -15.22
N ASN A 34 4.21 9.01 -15.81
CA ASN A 34 5.56 9.15 -16.35
C ASN A 34 5.61 10.13 -17.53
N ALA A 35 4.66 10.04 -18.46
CA ALA A 35 4.56 10.94 -19.61
C ALA A 35 4.31 12.39 -19.17
N ALA A 36 3.43 12.57 -18.18
CA ALA A 36 3.13 13.87 -17.59
C ALA A 36 4.26 14.42 -16.70
N LYS A 37 5.31 13.64 -16.41
CA LYS A 37 6.44 14.01 -15.53
C LYS A 37 5.99 14.52 -14.16
N VAL A 38 4.94 13.93 -13.60
CA VAL A 38 4.41 14.30 -12.27
C VAL A 38 5.48 14.11 -11.19
N PHE A 39 6.33 13.10 -11.35
CA PHE A 39 7.47 12.84 -10.47
C PHE A 39 8.79 13.20 -11.14
N LYS A 40 9.76 13.65 -10.32
CA LYS A 40 11.12 14.00 -10.78
C LYS A 40 11.87 12.85 -11.43
N ARG A 41 11.51 11.60 -11.10
CA ARG A 41 12.11 10.38 -11.63
C ARG A 41 11.01 9.44 -12.12
N PRO A 42 11.31 8.57 -13.09
CA PRO A 42 10.34 7.57 -13.54
C PRO A 42 9.85 6.69 -12.39
N ILE A 43 8.57 6.34 -12.42
CA ILE A 43 7.95 5.38 -11.51
C ILE A 43 8.55 3.99 -11.80
N VAL A 44 9.03 3.33 -10.75
CA VAL A 44 9.64 1.98 -10.80
C VAL A 44 8.69 0.87 -10.34
N THR A 45 7.45 1.22 -10.00
CA THR A 45 6.41 0.28 -9.58
C THR A 45 6.16 -0.76 -10.67
N LYS A 46 6.23 -2.04 -10.29
CA LYS A 46 5.87 -3.15 -11.18
C LYS A 46 4.36 -3.38 -11.15
N ALA A 47 3.80 -3.83 -12.26
CA ALA A 47 2.39 -4.23 -12.38
C ALA A 47 2.31 -5.56 -13.12
N GLU A 48 2.67 -6.63 -12.41
CA GLU A 48 2.76 -7.99 -12.94
C GLU A 48 1.78 -8.89 -12.18
N THR A 49 1.14 -9.84 -12.89
CA THR A 49 0.31 -10.85 -12.26
C THR A 49 1.13 -11.64 -11.26
N MET A 50 0.59 -11.84 -10.05
CA MET A 50 1.27 -12.54 -8.98
C MET A 50 1.56 -13.99 -9.41
N LYS A 51 2.85 -14.33 -9.56
CA LYS A 51 3.28 -15.66 -10.01
C LYS A 51 3.33 -16.69 -8.88
N ALA A 52 3.35 -16.23 -7.63
CA ALA A 52 3.43 -17.05 -6.43
C ALA A 52 2.20 -16.84 -5.55
N SER A 53 1.94 -17.77 -4.63
CA SER A 53 0.87 -17.61 -3.64
C SER A 53 1.11 -16.41 -2.73
N PHE A 54 0.02 -15.80 -2.26
CA PHE A 54 0.08 -14.83 -1.17
C PHE A 54 0.15 -15.57 0.15
N PHE A 55 1.21 -15.36 0.92
CA PHE A 55 1.39 -15.96 2.23
C PHE A 55 0.98 -14.94 3.29
N PRO A 56 -0.04 -15.24 4.12
CA PRO A 56 -0.39 -14.37 5.24
C PRO A 56 0.82 -14.22 6.18
N ALA A 57 1.08 -12.98 6.59
CA ALA A 57 2.01 -12.72 7.68
C ALA A 57 1.47 -13.28 9.00
N GLU A 58 2.36 -13.48 9.97
CA GLU A 58 2.00 -13.99 11.29
C GLU A 58 0.93 -13.13 11.98
N ALA A 59 0.16 -13.74 12.89
CA ALA A 59 -0.96 -13.08 13.55
C ALA A 59 -0.58 -11.77 14.26
N TYR A 60 0.63 -11.68 14.83
CA TYR A 60 1.11 -10.47 15.49
C TYR A 60 1.41 -9.30 14.54
N HIS A 61 1.51 -9.55 13.23
CA HIS A 61 1.64 -8.50 12.21
C HIS A 61 0.29 -7.96 11.74
N GLN A 62 -0.79 -8.69 11.96
CA GLN A 62 -2.12 -8.26 11.55
C GLN A 62 -2.58 -7.09 12.44
N ASP A 63 -3.24 -6.10 11.84
CA ASP A 63 -3.81 -4.94 12.54
C ASP A 63 -2.79 -4.11 13.36
N TYR A 64 -1.49 -4.26 13.07
CA TYR A 64 -0.38 -3.73 13.90
C TYR A 64 -0.48 -2.23 14.20
N ALA A 65 -0.77 -1.41 13.19
CA ALA A 65 -0.91 0.05 13.37
C ALA A 65 -2.08 0.43 14.28
N THR A 66 -3.17 -0.35 14.26
CA THR A 66 -4.34 -0.17 15.11
C THR A 66 -4.04 -0.58 16.56
N LEU A 67 -3.31 -1.68 16.74
CA LEU A 67 -2.95 -2.21 18.06
C LEU A 67 -1.81 -1.42 18.74
N HIS A 68 -0.93 -0.80 17.94
CA HIS A 68 0.25 -0.08 18.41
C HIS A 68 0.34 1.35 17.86
N PRO A 69 -0.66 2.22 18.05
CA PRO A 69 -0.72 3.54 17.41
C PRO A 69 0.38 4.50 17.88
N TYR A 70 0.94 4.27 19.07
CA TYR A 70 2.01 5.09 19.67
C TYR A 70 3.41 4.53 19.42
N GLN A 71 3.53 3.41 18.70
CA GLN A 71 4.84 2.89 18.35
C GLN A 71 5.55 3.94 17.45
N PRO A 72 6.81 4.33 17.73
CA PRO A 72 7.43 5.48 17.07
C PRO A 72 7.46 5.41 15.54
N TYR A 73 7.69 4.23 14.97
CA TYR A 73 7.67 4.03 13.54
C TYR A 73 6.26 4.31 12.96
N ILE A 74 5.19 3.80 13.59
CA ILE A 74 3.80 4.10 13.17
C ILE A 74 3.50 5.60 13.27
N ALA A 75 3.83 6.23 14.39
CA ALA A 75 3.54 7.63 14.64
C ALA A 75 4.28 8.57 13.67
N ILE A 76 5.53 8.24 13.32
CA ILE A 76 6.38 9.06 12.45
C ILE A 76 6.10 8.79 10.97
N ASN A 77 5.94 7.52 10.57
CA ASN A 77 5.94 7.14 9.15
C ASN A 77 4.54 6.88 8.58
N ASP A 78 3.61 6.31 9.36
CA ASP A 78 2.35 5.79 8.81
C ASP A 78 1.12 6.61 9.19
N ALA A 79 1.03 7.08 10.43
CA ALA A 79 -0.06 7.96 10.87
C ALA A 79 -0.22 9.21 9.98
N PRO A 80 0.85 9.89 9.52
CA PRO A 80 0.73 11.01 8.59
C PRO A 80 0.13 10.61 7.23
N LYS A 81 0.41 9.39 6.74
CA LYS A 81 -0.14 8.88 5.48
C LYS A 81 -1.64 8.65 5.60
N VAL A 82 -2.11 8.09 6.72
CA VAL A 82 -3.55 7.90 7.00
C VAL A 82 -4.26 9.25 7.15
N ALA A 83 -3.64 10.22 7.83
CA ALA A 83 -4.17 11.58 7.91
C ALA A 83 -4.27 12.25 6.53
N ASN A 84 -3.31 11.99 5.64
CA ASN A 84 -3.35 12.49 4.26
C ASN A 84 -4.44 11.81 3.42
N LEU A 85 -4.66 10.49 3.61
CA LEU A 85 -5.78 9.78 2.97
C LEU A 85 -7.11 10.45 3.29
N LYS A 86 -7.35 10.81 4.56
CA LYS A 86 -8.58 11.54 4.98
C LYS A 86 -8.75 12.87 4.25
N LYS A 87 -7.66 13.58 3.98
CA LYS A 87 -7.70 14.90 3.31
C LYS A 87 -7.93 14.78 1.80
N VAL A 88 -7.23 13.86 1.14
CA VAL A 88 -7.21 13.75 -0.32
C VAL A 88 -8.33 12.86 -0.86
N PHE A 89 -8.75 11.85 -0.08
CA PHE A 89 -9.75 10.86 -0.47
C PHE A 89 -10.82 10.71 0.63
N ALA A 90 -11.43 11.84 1.03
CA ALA A 90 -12.41 11.87 2.11
C ALA A 90 -13.59 10.90 1.92
N ALA A 91 -14.01 10.66 0.66
CA ALA A 91 -15.09 9.73 0.33
C ALA A 91 -14.72 8.25 0.57
N GLU A 92 -13.43 7.90 0.47
CA GLU A 92 -12.93 6.53 0.65
C GLU A 92 -12.42 6.28 2.07
N TRP A 93 -12.20 7.34 2.84
CA TRP A 93 -11.72 7.27 4.20
C TRP A 93 -12.82 6.79 5.16
N ARG A 94 -12.43 6.01 6.17
CA ARG A 94 -13.31 5.53 7.25
C ARG A 94 -12.69 5.84 8.60
N GLU A 95 -13.53 6.25 9.55
CA GLU A 95 -13.10 6.47 10.94
C GLU A 95 -12.72 5.16 11.62
N LYS A 96 -13.50 4.11 11.40
CA LYS A 96 -13.19 2.75 11.85
C LYS A 96 -12.58 1.97 10.68
N PRO A 97 -11.30 1.54 10.77
CA PRO A 97 -10.70 0.68 9.75
C PRO A 97 -11.38 -0.69 9.75
N VAL A 98 -11.32 -1.38 8.62
CA VAL A 98 -11.72 -2.79 8.53
C VAL A 98 -10.53 -3.63 8.98
N LEU A 99 -10.67 -4.37 10.07
CA LEU A 99 -9.59 -5.16 10.65
C LEU A 99 -9.59 -6.61 10.11
N VAL A 100 -8.42 -7.22 10.08
CA VAL A 100 -8.28 -8.65 9.72
C VAL A 100 -8.90 -9.51 10.81
N GLY A 101 -8.67 -9.17 12.09
CA GLY A 101 -9.24 -9.89 13.22
C GLY A 101 -10.78 -9.89 13.26
N GLU A 102 -11.42 -8.82 12.76
CA GLU A 102 -12.88 -8.74 12.68
C GLU A 102 -13.46 -9.68 11.62
N LYS A 103 -12.75 -9.90 10.51
CA LYS A 103 -13.17 -10.79 9.43
C LYS A 103 -12.97 -12.28 9.71
N MET A 104 -12.16 -12.63 10.71
CA MET A 104 -11.93 -14.03 11.12
C MET A 104 -12.90 -14.50 12.21
N GLY A 105 -13.76 -13.61 12.71
CA GLY A 105 -14.77 -13.89 13.74
C GLY A 105 -16.18 -14.17 13.22
N GLU A 106 -16.37 -14.17 11.89
CA GLU A 106 -17.57 -14.68 11.19
C GLU A 106 -17.28 -16.05 10.57
#